data_AF-A0A924X140-F1
#
_entry.id   AF-A0A924X140-F1
#
_cell.length_a   1.000
_cell.length_b   1.000
_cell.length_c   1.000
_cell.angle_alpha   90.00
_cell.angle_beta   90.00
_cell.angle_gamma   90.00
#
_symmetry.space_group_name_H-M   'P 1'
#
loop_
_entity.id
_entity.type
_entity.pdbx_description
1 polymer ?
#
loop_
_entity_poly.entity_id
_entity_poly.type
_entity_poly.pdbx_seq_one_letter_code
_entity_poly.pdbx_strand_id
1 'polypeptide(L)'
;MMNLLLQTFMSEKGMPYLILCAGGILVLYVVARPFMKKKKDPMDKPGFMRSLSQQRSVERQMENLLVELSEMSRQMTAQLDTRAARLEILIKDADQKIGRLQQLAREEREERAIPLPNFAASDFPVTGQNLASPSDEDMRHREVYALADDGKSIPEISSALARPSGEIELILALRRT
;
A
#
# COMPACT_ATOMS: atom_id res chain seq x y z
N MET A 1 45.77 -62.30 -7.80
CA MET A 1 44.36 -61.92 -8.03
C MET A 1 44.06 -60.42 -7.81
N MET A 2 44.75 -59.68 -6.93
CA MET A 2 44.54 -58.23 -6.77
C MET A 2 45.00 -57.36 -7.96
N ASN A 3 45.98 -57.80 -8.75
CA ASN A 3 46.43 -57.07 -9.95
C ASN A 3 45.50 -57.16 -11.15
N LEU A 4 44.53 -58.09 -11.16
CA LEU A 4 43.59 -58.25 -12.27
C LEU A 4 42.36 -57.31 -12.12
N LEU A 5 42.03 -56.92 -10.88
CA LEU A 5 40.99 -55.93 -10.58
C LEU A 5 41.41 -54.49 -10.90
N LEU A 6 42.71 -54.17 -10.76
CA LEU A 6 43.22 -52.84 -11.09
C LEU A 6 43.24 -52.57 -12.60
N GLN A 7 43.47 -53.60 -13.41
CA GLN A 7 43.61 -53.45 -14.86
C GLN A 7 42.24 -53.25 -15.57
N THR A 8 41.16 -53.83 -15.03
CA THR A 8 39.79 -53.60 -15.51
C THR A 8 39.28 -52.18 -15.17
N PHE A 9 39.71 -51.63 -14.03
CA PHE A 9 39.37 -50.26 -13.62
C PHE A 9 40.09 -49.18 -14.44
N MET A 10 41.20 -49.53 -15.09
CA MET A 10 42.02 -48.62 -15.91
C MET A 10 41.71 -48.72 -17.42
N SER A 11 40.52 -49.22 -17.77
CA SER A 11 39.97 -49.14 -19.13
C SER A 11 39.20 -47.84 -19.32
N GLU A 12 39.06 -47.36 -20.55
CA GLU A 12 38.44 -46.09 -20.98
C GLU A 12 37.03 -45.84 -20.37
N LYS A 13 36.36 -46.91 -19.92
CA LYS A 13 35.04 -46.89 -19.26
C LYS A 13 35.06 -46.83 -17.73
N GLY A 14 36.22 -47.06 -17.08
CA GLY A 14 36.38 -47.06 -15.62
C GLY A 14 36.74 -45.69 -15.02
N MET A 15 37.33 -44.81 -15.83
CA MET A 15 37.61 -43.41 -15.51
C MET A 15 36.40 -42.63 -14.95
N PRO A 16 35.19 -42.70 -15.55
CA PRO A 16 34.02 -41.99 -15.01
C PRO A 16 33.58 -42.52 -13.64
N TYR A 17 33.71 -43.84 -13.39
CA TYR A 17 33.37 -44.42 -12.08
C TYR A 17 34.36 -44.01 -10.99
N LEU A 18 35.66 -43.88 -11.32
CA LEU A 18 36.65 -43.38 -10.38
C LEU A 18 36.41 -41.91 -10.00
N ILE A 19 36.05 -41.06 -10.98
CA ILE A 19 35.69 -39.66 -10.72
C ILE A 19 34.42 -39.58 -9.86
N LEU A 20 33.42 -40.43 -10.12
CA LEU A 20 32.17 -40.45 -9.37
C LEU A 20 32.37 -40.95 -7.93
N CYS A 21 33.21 -41.96 -7.72
CA CYS A 21 33.59 -42.42 -6.38
C CYS A 21 34.43 -41.37 -5.63
N ALA A 22 35.41 -40.73 -6.28
CA ALA A 22 36.22 -39.68 -5.67
C ALA A 22 35.38 -38.45 -5.29
N GLY A 23 34.45 -38.04 -6.16
CA GLY A 23 33.48 -36.99 -5.88
C GLY A 23 32.55 -37.35 -4.73
N GLY A 24 32.03 -38.59 -4.72
CA GLY A 24 31.20 -39.10 -3.62
C GLY A 24 31.91 -39.07 -2.27
N ILE A 25 33.19 -39.49 -2.23
CA ILE A 25 34.01 -39.46 -1.01
C ILE A 25 34.29 -38.02 -0.57
N LEU A 26 34.53 -37.09 -1.50
CA LEU A 26 34.76 -35.68 -1.18
C LEU A 26 33.49 -35.02 -0.60
N VAL A 27 32.33 -35.27 -1.20
CA VAL A 27 31.04 -34.79 -0.69
C VAL A 27 30.74 -35.39 0.69
N LEU A 28 30.94 -36.70 0.84
CA LEU A 28 30.78 -37.40 2.10
C LEU A 28 31.70 -36.80 3.18
N TYR A 29 32.96 -36.52 2.83
CA TYR A 29 33.92 -35.91 3.74
C TYR A 29 33.50 -34.50 4.16
N VAL A 30 33.04 -33.66 3.23
CA VAL A 30 32.56 -32.30 3.53
C VAL A 30 31.32 -32.32 4.43
N VAL A 31 30.40 -33.26 4.21
CA VAL A 31 29.17 -33.43 5.02
C VAL A 31 29.48 -34.04 6.39
N ALA A 32 30.44 -34.96 6.49
CA ALA A 32 30.86 -35.56 7.76
C ALA A 32 31.78 -34.64 8.58
N ARG A 33 32.47 -33.68 7.95
CA ARG A 33 33.38 -32.72 8.58
C ARG A 33 32.76 -31.88 9.72
N PRO A 34 31.54 -31.32 9.62
CA PRO A 34 30.92 -30.60 10.73
C PRO A 34 30.50 -31.52 11.89
N PHE A 35 30.26 -32.81 11.64
CA PHE A 35 29.90 -33.77 12.68
C PHE A 35 31.12 -34.31 13.45
N MET A 36 32.27 -34.45 12.79
CA MET A 36 33.51 -34.92 13.43
C MET A 36 34.20 -33.86 14.31
N LYS A 37 33.83 -32.58 14.21
CA LYS A 37 34.36 -31.51 15.07
C LYS A 37 33.65 -31.36 16.43
N LYS A 38 32.68 -32.22 16.76
CA LYS A 38 31.95 -32.17 18.04
C LYS A 38 32.52 -33.14 19.09
N LYS A 39 33.80 -33.03 19.46
CA LYS A 39 34.35 -33.64 20.70
C LYS A 39 35.50 -32.81 21.28
N LYS A 40 35.15 -31.68 21.88
CA LYS A 40 35.78 -31.23 23.12
C LYS A 40 34.72 -30.49 23.91
N ASP A 41 34.30 -31.18 24.96
CA ASP A 41 33.11 -30.98 25.77
C ASP A 41 33.11 -29.60 26.46
N PRO A 42 32.15 -28.70 26.14
CA PRO A 42 31.93 -27.45 26.87
C PRO A 42 30.93 -27.61 28.03
N MET A 43 30.60 -28.83 28.46
CA MET A 43 29.49 -29.11 29.38
C MET A 43 29.92 -29.67 30.73
N ASP A 44 30.89 -29.02 31.38
CA ASP A 44 31.18 -29.23 32.81
C ASP A 44 31.26 -27.92 33.60
N LYS A 45 30.36 -26.98 33.27
CA LYS A 45 29.89 -25.98 34.22
C LYS A 45 28.36 -25.97 34.18
N PRO A 46 27.68 -26.27 35.30
CA PRO A 46 26.23 -26.41 35.32
C PRO A 46 25.60 -25.07 34.92
N GLY A 47 24.76 -25.10 33.89
CA GLY A 47 24.04 -23.96 33.31
C GLY A 47 22.99 -23.32 34.22
N PHE A 48 23.09 -23.44 35.55
CA PHE A 48 22.15 -22.88 36.50
C PHE A 48 22.34 -21.36 36.72
N MET A 49 23.51 -20.82 36.35
CA MET A 49 23.89 -19.41 36.57
C MET A 49 23.69 -18.49 35.35
N ARG A 50 23.12 -18.98 34.24
CA ARG A 50 22.68 -18.12 33.11
C ARG A 50 21.26 -17.56 33.28
N SER A 51 20.56 -17.90 34.35
CA SER A 51 19.09 -17.78 34.38
C SER A 51 18.50 -16.59 35.14
N LEU A 52 19.20 -15.92 36.07
CA LEU A 52 18.56 -14.88 36.91
C LEU A 52 18.92 -13.46 36.51
N SER A 53 20.17 -13.18 36.16
CA SER A 53 20.59 -11.86 35.68
C SER A 53 20.02 -11.55 34.30
N GLN A 54 19.97 -12.57 33.42
CA GLN A 54 19.41 -12.43 32.09
C GLN A 54 17.88 -12.25 32.14
N GLN A 55 17.19 -12.97 33.01
CA GLN A 55 15.76 -12.81 33.24
C GLN A 55 15.41 -11.42 33.80
N ARG A 56 16.15 -10.94 34.81
CA ARG A 56 16.01 -9.56 35.33
C ARG A 56 16.31 -8.49 34.29
N SER A 57 17.24 -8.74 33.37
CA SER A 57 17.54 -7.80 32.29
C SER A 57 16.40 -7.70 31.27
N VAL A 58 15.73 -8.82 30.98
CA VAL A 58 14.55 -8.87 30.11
C VAL A 58 13.36 -8.19 30.80
N GLU A 59 13.14 -8.42 32.10
CA GLU A 59 12.09 -7.74 32.87
C GLU A 59 12.28 -6.22 32.83
N ARG A 60 13.50 -5.72 33.08
CA ARG A 60 13.79 -4.28 32.97
C ARG A 60 13.61 -3.73 31.55
N GLN A 61 13.95 -4.52 30.53
CA GLN A 61 13.73 -4.12 29.13
C GLN A 61 12.24 -4.04 28.82
N MET A 62 11.42 -4.98 29.31
CA MET A 62 9.96 -4.91 29.18
C MET A 62 9.36 -3.73 29.92
N GLU A 63 9.81 -3.46 31.15
CA GLU A 63 9.38 -2.28 31.92
C GLU A 63 9.73 -0.99 31.18
N ASN A 64 10.97 -0.86 30.70
CA ASN A 64 11.39 0.30 29.91
C ASN A 64 10.56 0.45 28.64
N LEU A 65 10.27 -0.64 27.93
CA LEU A 65 9.49 -0.61 26.69
C LEU A 65 8.02 -0.24 26.97
N LEU A 66 7.44 -0.72 28.08
CA LEU A 66 6.09 -0.32 28.50
C LEU A 66 6.02 1.17 28.86
N VAL A 67 7.04 1.69 29.54
CA VAL A 67 7.15 3.13 29.83
C VAL A 67 7.29 3.92 28.53
N GLU A 68 8.17 3.51 27.63
CA GLU A 68 8.38 4.16 26.34
C GLU A 68 7.11 4.15 25.47
N LEU A 69 6.37 3.03 25.43
CA LEU A 69 5.08 2.96 24.74
C LEU A 69 4.02 3.86 25.37
N SER A 70 3.98 3.93 26.70
CA SER A 70 3.08 4.83 27.43
C SER A 70 3.39 6.30 27.13
N GLU A 71 4.67 6.68 27.14
CA GLU A 71 5.14 8.01 26.81
C GLU A 71 4.85 8.36 25.34
N MET A 72 5.12 7.45 24.42
CA MET A 72 4.83 7.60 22.99
C MET A 72 3.33 7.74 22.74
N SER A 73 2.50 6.94 23.41
CA SER A 73 1.04 7.04 23.34
C SER A 73 0.58 8.42 23.82
N ARG A 74 1.09 8.88 24.96
CA ARG A 74 0.76 10.21 25.50
C ARG A 74 1.19 11.34 24.56
N GLN A 75 2.38 11.22 23.95
CA GLN A 75 2.87 12.17 22.96
C GLN A 75 2.00 12.17 21.70
N MET A 76 1.58 10.99 21.21
CA MET A 76 0.67 10.88 20.08
C MET A 76 -0.68 11.51 20.36
N THR A 77 -1.27 11.28 21.54
CA THR A 77 -2.53 11.92 21.94
C THR A 77 -2.42 13.44 21.91
N ALA A 78 -1.35 14.02 22.47
CA ALA A 78 -1.15 15.47 22.43
C ALA A 78 -1.02 16.02 20.98
N GLN A 79 -0.35 15.27 20.09
CA GLN A 79 -0.25 15.64 18.68
C GLN A 79 -1.61 15.55 17.96
N LEU A 80 -2.40 14.51 18.26
CA LEU A 80 -3.74 14.35 17.72
C LEU A 80 -4.67 15.48 18.19
N ASP A 81 -4.64 15.83 19.47
CA ASP A 81 -5.42 16.94 20.02
C ASP A 81 -5.09 18.26 19.32
N THR A 82 -3.80 18.52 19.09
CA THR A 82 -3.34 19.72 18.36
C THR A 82 -3.87 19.74 16.93
N ARG A 83 -3.84 18.59 16.24
CA ARG A 83 -4.33 18.47 14.86
C ARG A 83 -5.85 18.59 14.82
N ALA A 84 -6.57 18.00 15.77
CA ALA A 84 -8.03 18.11 15.88
C ALA A 84 -8.47 19.57 16.08
N ALA A 85 -7.83 20.29 17.00
CA ALA A 85 -8.10 21.71 17.22
C ALA A 85 -7.82 22.54 15.95
N ARG A 86 -6.75 22.23 15.21
CA ARG A 86 -6.46 22.91 13.95
C ARG A 86 -7.49 22.62 12.86
N LEU A 87 -7.99 21.39 12.79
CA LEU A 87 -9.06 21.01 11.86
C LEU A 87 -10.38 21.71 12.22
N GLU A 88 -10.73 21.82 13.51
CA GLU A 88 -11.92 22.54 13.96
C GLU A 88 -11.87 24.02 13.54
N ILE A 89 -10.71 24.67 13.69
CA ILE A 89 -10.51 26.05 13.22
C ILE A 89 -10.68 26.15 11.70
N LEU A 90 -10.07 25.23 10.94
CA LEU A 90 -10.16 25.26 9.48
C LEU A 90 -11.59 25.02 8.95
N ILE A 91 -12.35 24.13 9.61
CA ILE A 91 -13.77 23.90 9.29
C ILE A 91 -14.56 25.17 9.55
N LYS A 92 -14.37 25.80 10.72
CA LYS A 92 -15.05 27.06 11.06
C LYS A 92 -14.74 28.18 10.07
N ASP A 93 -13.49 28.30 9.64
CA ASP A 93 -13.08 29.28 8.62
C ASP A 93 -13.71 28.98 7.25
N ALA A 94 -13.81 27.71 6.87
CA ALA A 94 -14.47 27.29 5.64
C ALA A 94 -15.97 27.62 5.68
N ASP A 95 -16.66 27.31 6.79
CA ASP A 95 -18.08 27.63 6.97
C ASP A 95 -18.35 29.13 6.91
N GLN A 96 -17.48 29.95 7.52
CA GLN A 96 -17.58 31.40 7.41
C GLN A 96 -17.44 31.89 5.96
N LYS A 97 -16.50 31.33 5.20
CA LYS A 97 -16.33 31.68 3.78
C LYS A 97 -17.53 31.24 2.95
N ILE A 98 -18.06 30.04 3.18
CA ILE A 98 -19.27 29.57 2.51
C ILE A 98 -20.45 30.49 2.82
N GLY A 99 -20.64 30.87 4.07
CA GLY A 99 -21.70 31.80 4.47
C GLY A 99 -21.58 33.15 3.79
N ARG A 100 -20.37 33.73 3.71
CA ARG A 100 -20.12 34.98 2.99
C ARG A 100 -20.42 34.85 1.49
N LEU A 101 -19.97 33.78 0.86
CA LEU A 101 -20.24 33.54 -0.57
C LEU A 101 -21.74 33.34 -0.84
N GLN A 102 -22.46 32.65 0.04
CA GLN A 102 -23.91 32.49 -0.07
C GLN A 102 -24.66 33.82 0.11
N GLN A 103 -24.20 34.69 1.02
CA GLN A 103 -24.76 36.03 1.19
C GLN A 103 -24.55 36.86 -0.07
N LEU A 104 -23.33 36.93 -0.59
CA LEU A 104 -23.03 37.66 -1.83
C LEU A 104 -23.83 37.09 -3.01
N ALA A 105 -23.89 35.77 -3.16
CA ALA A 105 -24.68 35.13 -4.21
C ALA A 105 -26.20 35.41 -4.06
N ARG A 106 -26.69 35.56 -2.83
CA ARG A 106 -28.08 35.93 -2.56
C ARG A 106 -28.33 37.40 -2.87
N GLU A 107 -27.44 38.30 -2.48
CA GLU A 107 -27.49 39.72 -2.81
C GLU A 107 -27.46 39.93 -4.33
N GLU A 108 -26.54 39.27 -5.04
CA GLU A 108 -26.51 39.30 -6.52
C GLU A 108 -27.82 38.78 -7.14
N ARG A 109 -28.44 37.77 -6.54
CA ARG A 109 -29.73 37.24 -7.01
C ARG A 109 -30.88 38.21 -6.73
N GLU A 110 -30.87 38.90 -5.60
CA GLU A 110 -31.88 39.91 -5.23
C GLU A 110 -31.72 41.19 -6.07
N GLU A 111 -30.49 41.63 -6.38
CA GLU A 111 -30.24 42.75 -7.30
C GLU A 111 -30.59 42.42 -8.76
N ARG A 112 -30.37 41.17 -9.21
CA ARG A 112 -30.82 40.69 -10.52
C ARG A 112 -32.31 40.35 -10.56
N ALA A 113 -32.96 40.22 -9.41
CA ALA A 113 -34.41 40.10 -9.33
C ALA A 113 -35.03 41.47 -9.59
N ILE A 114 -35.03 41.87 -10.86
CA ILE A 114 -35.98 42.84 -11.39
C ILE A 114 -37.35 42.41 -10.87
N PRO A 115 -38.15 43.27 -10.22
CA PRO A 115 -39.51 42.94 -9.84
C PRO A 115 -40.27 42.68 -11.14
N LEU A 116 -40.38 41.41 -11.53
CA LEU A 116 -41.28 41.02 -12.60
C LEU A 116 -42.68 41.39 -12.13
N PRO A 117 -43.50 42.02 -13.00
CA PRO A 117 -44.93 42.12 -12.76
C PRO A 117 -45.44 40.72 -12.43
N ASN A 118 -46.34 40.63 -11.45
CA ASN A 118 -47.02 39.39 -11.10
C ASN A 118 -47.80 38.87 -12.31
N PHE A 119 -47.14 38.10 -13.19
CA PHE A 119 -47.77 37.37 -14.26
C PHE A 119 -48.47 36.19 -13.61
N ALA A 120 -49.77 36.37 -13.42
CA ALA A 120 -50.67 35.35 -12.92
C ALA A 120 -50.45 34.03 -13.68
N ALA A 121 -50.38 32.96 -12.90
CA ALA A 121 -50.27 31.57 -13.33
C ALA A 121 -51.18 31.23 -14.52
N SER A 122 -50.59 30.82 -15.64
CA SER A 122 -51.03 29.69 -16.50
C SER A 122 -50.11 29.58 -17.72
N ASP A 123 -49.73 28.34 -18.06
CA ASP A 123 -49.22 27.91 -19.37
C ASP A 123 -47.73 28.06 -19.74
N PHE A 124 -46.82 27.74 -18.81
CA PHE A 124 -45.48 27.28 -19.23
C PHE A 124 -45.02 26.04 -18.43
N PRO A 125 -44.77 24.89 -19.09
CA PRO A 125 -44.10 23.78 -18.41
C PRO A 125 -42.61 24.12 -18.26
N VAL A 126 -42.22 24.59 -17.08
CA VAL A 126 -40.82 24.75 -16.70
C VAL A 126 -40.28 23.38 -16.31
N THR A 127 -39.76 22.64 -17.28
CA THR A 127 -38.84 21.52 -17.01
C THR A 127 -37.44 22.10 -16.86
N GLY A 128 -36.96 22.17 -15.63
CA GLY A 128 -35.58 22.51 -15.30
C GLY A 128 -34.61 21.41 -15.73
N GLN A 129 -34.17 21.44 -16.97
CA GLN A 129 -32.99 20.72 -17.42
C GLN A 129 -32.02 21.69 -18.07
N ASN A 130 -30.84 21.81 -17.47
CA ASN A 130 -29.62 22.15 -18.20
C ASN A 130 -29.58 21.30 -19.47
N LEU A 131 -29.88 21.89 -20.62
CA LEU A 131 -29.46 21.33 -21.90
C LEU A 131 -27.96 21.61 -22.06
N ALA A 132 -27.12 20.93 -21.28
CA ALA A 132 -25.83 20.53 -21.82
C ALA A 132 -26.17 19.66 -23.03
N SER A 133 -25.85 20.15 -24.23
CA SER A 133 -26.18 19.43 -25.45
C SER A 133 -25.58 18.01 -25.36
N PRO A 134 -26.32 16.95 -25.72
CA PRO A 134 -25.83 15.56 -25.62
C PRO A 134 -24.48 15.35 -26.32
N SER A 135 -24.16 16.18 -27.32
CA SER A 135 -22.87 16.21 -28.01
C SER A 135 -21.65 16.46 -27.11
N ASP A 136 -21.76 17.28 -26.07
CA ASP A 136 -20.62 17.67 -25.24
C ASP A 136 -20.29 16.59 -24.19
N GLU A 137 -21.27 15.82 -23.75
CA GLU A 137 -21.05 14.64 -22.91
C GLU A 137 -20.43 13.51 -23.73
N ASP A 138 -20.91 13.30 -24.95
CA ASP A 138 -20.36 12.30 -25.88
C ASP A 138 -18.88 12.57 -26.22
N MET A 139 -18.52 13.85 -26.45
CA MET A 139 -17.13 14.23 -26.67
C MET A 139 -16.24 13.91 -25.46
N ARG A 140 -16.74 14.16 -24.24
CA ARG A 140 -16.01 13.91 -22.99
C ARG A 140 -15.84 12.43 -22.69
N HIS A 141 -16.82 11.59 -23.02
CA HIS A 141 -16.70 10.13 -22.87
C HIS A 141 -15.73 9.54 -23.90
N ARG A 142 -15.69 10.11 -25.12
CA ARG A 142 -14.78 9.67 -26.18
C ARG A 142 -13.31 9.82 -25.80
N GLU A 143 -12.94 10.91 -25.13
CA GLU A 143 -11.57 11.12 -24.63
C GLU A 143 -11.17 10.06 -23.60
N VAL A 144 -12.08 9.73 -22.67
CA VAL A 144 -11.87 8.66 -21.67
C VAL A 144 -11.69 7.30 -22.35
N TYR A 145 -12.50 6.99 -23.36
CA TYR A 145 -12.38 5.72 -24.10
C TYR A 145 -11.09 5.62 -24.91
N ALA A 146 -10.67 6.71 -25.57
CA ALA A 146 -9.42 6.72 -26.32
C ALA A 146 -8.20 6.43 -25.42
N LEU A 147 -8.15 7.05 -24.24
CA LEU A 147 -7.07 6.83 -23.27
C LEU A 147 -7.09 5.42 -22.67
N ALA A 148 -8.27 4.83 -22.48
CA ALA A 148 -8.42 3.45 -22.03
C ALA A 148 -8.02 2.44 -23.12
N ASP A 149 -8.33 2.74 -24.40
CA ASP A 149 -7.92 1.94 -25.56
C ASP A 149 -6.40 1.98 -25.77
N ASP A 150 -5.75 3.09 -25.40
CA ASP A 150 -4.28 3.21 -25.30
C ASP A 150 -3.67 2.39 -24.14
N GLY A 151 -4.50 1.72 -23.33
CA GLY A 151 -4.07 0.88 -22.21
C GLY A 151 -3.71 1.64 -20.93
N LYS A 152 -4.08 2.93 -20.81
CA LYS A 152 -3.82 3.71 -19.60
C LYS A 152 -4.71 3.24 -18.45
N SER A 153 -4.14 3.26 -17.25
CA SER A 153 -4.86 2.90 -16.03
C SER A 153 -5.81 4.03 -15.56
N ILE A 154 -6.86 3.67 -14.81
CA ILE A 154 -7.83 4.62 -14.23
C ILE A 154 -7.17 5.83 -13.52
N PRO A 155 -6.16 5.66 -12.63
CA PRO A 155 -5.50 6.81 -12.00
C PRO A 155 -4.70 7.69 -12.97
N GLU A 156 -4.16 7.12 -14.05
CA GLU A 156 -3.46 7.88 -15.10
C GLU A 156 -4.44 8.70 -15.94
N ILE A 157 -5.61 8.15 -16.25
CA ILE A 157 -6.68 8.87 -16.97
C ILE A 157 -7.23 10.00 -16.07
N SER A 158 -7.42 9.73 -14.78
CA SER A 158 -7.88 10.69 -13.77
C SER A 158 -6.95 11.89 -13.65
N SER A 159 -5.64 11.64 -13.59
CA SER A 159 -4.62 12.69 -13.54
C SER A 159 -4.48 13.44 -14.88
N ALA A 160 -4.57 12.75 -16.02
CA ALA A 160 -4.47 13.38 -17.35
C ALA A 160 -5.65 14.31 -17.69
N LEU A 161 -6.87 13.92 -17.30
CA LEU A 161 -8.09 14.70 -17.56
C LEU A 161 -8.53 15.59 -16.39
N ALA A 162 -7.79 15.55 -15.27
CA ALA A 162 -8.12 16.23 -14.01
C ALA A 162 -9.55 15.91 -13.50
N ARG A 163 -9.96 14.63 -13.60
CA ARG A 163 -11.28 14.15 -13.20
C ARG A 163 -11.22 13.12 -12.08
N PRO A 164 -12.27 12.95 -11.26
CA PRO A 164 -12.32 11.93 -10.22
C PRO A 164 -12.25 10.52 -10.80
N SER A 165 -11.52 9.61 -10.13
CA SER A 165 -11.40 8.21 -10.56
C SER A 165 -12.74 7.48 -10.63
N GLY A 166 -13.67 7.77 -9.70
CA GLY A 166 -15.00 7.17 -9.69
C GLY A 166 -15.88 7.56 -10.89
N GLU A 167 -15.72 8.78 -11.41
CA GLU A 167 -16.42 9.21 -12.64
C GLU A 167 -15.90 8.42 -13.85
N ILE A 168 -14.58 8.20 -13.93
CA ILE A 168 -13.96 7.42 -15.00
C ILE A 168 -14.39 5.96 -14.95
N GLU A 169 -14.45 5.36 -13.76
CA GLU A 169 -14.96 3.99 -13.56
C GLU A 169 -16.41 3.85 -14.07
N LEU A 170 -17.26 4.83 -13.78
CA LEU A 170 -18.65 4.83 -14.24
C LEU A 170 -18.74 4.94 -15.76
N ILE A 171 -17.98 5.85 -16.37
CA ILE A 171 -17.93 6.02 -17.83
C ILE A 171 -17.44 4.73 -18.51
N LEU A 172 -16.39 4.09 -17.98
CA LEU A 172 -15.90 2.82 -18.53
C LEU A 172 -16.88 1.66 -18.34
N ALA A 173 -17.64 1.64 -17.23
CA ALA A 173 -18.68 0.63 -16.99
C ALA A 173 -19.82 0.73 -18.01
N LEU A 174 -20.21 1.95 -18.41
CA LEU A 174 -21.25 2.22 -19.40
C LEU A 174 -20.93 1.65 -20.80
N ARG A 175 -19.64 1.47 -21.14
CA ARG A 175 -19.21 0.88 -22.43
C ARG A 175 -19.37 -0.64 -22.50
N ARG A 176 -19.39 -1.31 -21.34
CA ARG A 176 -19.36 -2.79 -21.27
C ARG A 176 -20.75 -3.41 -21.38
N THR A 177 -21.80 -2.63 -21.15
CA THR A 177 -23.21 -2.97 -21.40
C THR A 177 -23.58 -2.83 -22.87
#